data_AF-A0A4Z1BYE1-F1
#
_entry.id   AF-A0A4Z1BYE1-F1
#
_cell.length_a   1.000
_cell.length_b   1.000
_cell.length_c   1.000
_cell.angle_alpha   90.00
_cell.angle_beta   90.00
_cell.angle_gamma   90.00
#
_symmetry.space_group_name_H-M   'P 1'
#
loop_
_entity.id
_entity.type
_entity.pdbx_description
1 polymer ?
#
loop_
_entity_poly.entity_id
_entity_poly.type
_entity_poly.pdbx_seq_one_letter_code
_entity_poly.pdbx_strand_id
1 'polypeptide(L)'
;MAQHPARSAMEASLKAIVVPELRSRGFKGSYPHFRRIMENRIDLLTFQFYSAGGSFVVEIGNCGPEGTRFSGPNKAKVSEIGNRLRLGAERPGRDHWFEFGLPNYQPGNEVVHPKSHYDTISAEVANLIETQGEAFWSGAA
;
A
#
# COMPACT_ATOMS: atom_id res chain seq x y z
N MET A 1 -14.20 12.83 11.27
CA MET A 1 -13.63 12.01 12.36
C MET A 1 -12.23 12.51 12.65
N ALA A 2 -11.79 12.48 13.92
CA ALA A 2 -10.41 12.81 14.27
C ALA A 2 -9.42 11.80 13.66
N GLN A 3 -8.20 12.25 13.37
CA GLN A 3 -7.13 11.37 12.90
C GLN A 3 -6.78 10.37 14.03
N HIS A 4 -6.63 9.09 13.69
CA HIS A 4 -6.30 8.05 14.66
C HIS A 4 -4.96 8.35 15.38
N PRO A 5 -4.84 8.19 16.70
CA PRO A 5 -3.63 8.56 17.47
C PRO A 5 -2.34 7.93 16.94
N ALA A 6 -2.37 6.64 16.62
CA ALA A 6 -1.23 5.91 16.06
C ALA A 6 -0.93 6.19 14.57
N ARG A 7 -1.74 7.01 13.87
CA ARG A 7 -1.64 7.21 12.41
C ARG A 7 -0.25 7.71 12.00
N SER A 8 0.25 8.73 12.67
CA SER A 8 1.54 9.34 12.33
C SER A 8 2.71 8.39 12.57
N ALA A 9 2.63 7.54 13.60
CA ALA A 9 3.66 6.55 13.90
C ALA A 9 3.71 5.45 12.83
N MET A 10 2.54 4.94 12.42
CA MET A 10 2.45 3.96 11.32
C MET A 10 2.96 4.55 10.00
N GLU A 11 2.56 5.79 9.65
CA GLU A 11 3.06 6.45 8.44
C GLU A 11 4.58 6.68 8.47
N ALA A 12 5.14 7.09 9.62
CA ALA A 12 6.57 7.29 9.76
C ALA A 12 7.33 5.98 9.52
N SER A 13 6.83 4.87 10.04
CA SER A 13 7.40 3.54 9.81
C SER A 13 7.34 3.11 8.35
N LEU A 14 6.18 3.24 7.69
CA LEU A 14 6.04 2.94 6.25
C LEU A 14 6.99 3.78 5.40
N LYS A 15 7.12 5.08 5.71
CA LYS A 15 8.04 5.99 5.01
C LYS A 15 9.50 5.64 5.25
N ALA A 16 9.86 5.15 6.43
CA ALA A 16 11.23 4.79 6.77
C ALA A 16 11.66 3.45 6.15
N ILE A 17 10.75 2.48 6.04
CA ILE A 17 11.08 1.10 5.63
C ILE A 17 10.64 0.82 4.20
N VAL A 18 9.35 1.06 3.88
CA VAL A 18 8.76 0.62 2.61
C VAL A 18 9.09 1.58 1.47
N VAL A 19 9.16 2.88 1.73
CA VAL A 19 9.45 3.85 0.64
C VAL A 19 10.84 3.65 0.04
N PRO A 20 11.94 3.48 0.81
CA PRO A 20 13.24 3.14 0.25
C PRO A 20 13.22 1.86 -0.61
N GLU A 21 12.47 0.84 -0.17
CA GLU A 21 12.30 -0.41 -0.92
C GLU A 21 11.57 -0.21 -2.25
N LEU A 22 10.53 0.62 -2.26
CA LEU A 22 9.87 1.01 -3.51
C LEU A 22 10.83 1.78 -4.43
N ARG A 23 11.68 2.66 -3.87
CA ARG A 23 12.67 3.41 -4.66
C ARG A 23 13.73 2.52 -5.27
N SER A 24 14.27 1.56 -4.53
CA SER A 24 15.29 0.62 -5.04
C SER A 24 14.75 -0.18 -6.23
N ARG A 25 13.45 -0.46 -6.25
CA ARG A 25 12.72 -1.14 -7.33
C ARG A 25 12.30 -0.25 -8.49
N GLY A 26 12.61 1.04 -8.45
CA GLY A 26 12.30 1.99 -9.52
C GLY A 26 10.92 2.66 -9.44
N PHE A 27 10.18 2.51 -8.34
CA PHE A 27 8.94 3.25 -8.14
C PHE A 27 9.20 4.74 -7.89
N LYS A 28 8.46 5.58 -8.61
CA LYS A 28 8.37 7.03 -8.50
C LYS A 28 7.03 7.44 -7.87
N GLY A 29 6.85 8.74 -7.59
CA GLY A 29 5.64 9.27 -6.94
C GLY A 29 5.88 9.64 -5.48
N SER A 30 4.82 9.94 -4.73
CA SER A 30 4.88 10.38 -3.34
C SER A 30 3.84 9.63 -2.53
N TYR A 31 4.18 9.30 -1.28
CA TYR A 31 3.23 8.68 -0.36
C TYR A 31 1.88 9.44 -0.36
N PRO A 32 0.74 8.75 -0.49
CA PRO A 32 0.56 7.30 -0.46
C PRO A 32 0.63 6.59 -1.82
N HIS A 33 0.88 7.30 -2.93
CA HIS A 33 0.75 6.76 -4.29
C HIS A 33 2.11 6.60 -4.98
N PHE A 34 2.36 5.39 -5.48
CA PHE A 34 3.60 5.03 -6.16
C PHE A 34 3.32 4.39 -7.50
N ARG A 35 4.25 4.59 -8.44
CA ARG A 35 4.19 4.02 -9.79
C ARG A 35 5.57 3.70 -10.34
N ARG A 36 5.71 2.58 -11.03
CA ARG A 36 6.92 2.19 -11.77
C ARG A 36 6.54 2.03 -13.24
N ILE A 37 7.09 2.89 -14.09
CA ILE A 37 6.84 2.86 -15.53
C ILE A 37 7.88 1.93 -16.16
N MET A 38 7.40 0.90 -16.84
CA MET A 38 8.18 -0.06 -17.62
C MET A 38 7.87 0.14 -19.10
N GLU A 39 8.63 -0.50 -19.99
CA GLU A 39 8.42 -0.39 -21.45
C GLU A 39 7.01 -0.80 -21.89
N ASN A 40 6.45 -1.86 -21.29
CA ASN A 40 5.19 -2.45 -21.71
C ASN A 40 4.04 -2.30 -20.70
N ARG A 41 4.27 -1.67 -19.55
CA ARG A 41 3.27 -1.54 -18.48
C ARG A 41 3.63 -0.46 -17.47
N ILE A 42 2.67 -0.16 -16.60
CA ILE A 42 2.87 0.67 -15.43
C ILE A 42 2.40 -0.11 -14.21
N ASP A 43 3.31 -0.36 -13.28
CA ASP A 43 3.00 -0.97 -11.99
C ASP A 43 2.58 0.15 -11.02
N LEU A 44 1.50 -0.07 -10.29
CA LEU A 44 0.87 0.92 -9.41
C LEU A 44 0.73 0.34 -8.00
N LEU A 45 0.96 1.18 -6.98
CA LEU A 45 0.77 0.84 -5.58
C LEU A 45 0.19 2.03 -4.81
N THR A 46 -0.72 1.77 -3.88
CA THR A 46 -1.24 2.78 -2.97
C THR A 46 -1.48 2.25 -1.56
N PHE A 47 -1.25 3.10 -0.56
CA PHE A 47 -1.68 2.87 0.82
C PHE A 47 -3.05 3.51 1.04
N GLN A 48 -4.02 2.76 1.58
CA GLN A 48 -5.36 3.27 1.87
C GLN A 48 -5.74 3.06 3.35
N PHE A 49 -5.94 4.20 4.02
CA PHE A 49 -6.46 4.37 5.38
C PHE A 49 -7.88 3.81 5.54
N TYR A 50 -8.15 2.93 6.52
CA TYR A 50 -9.52 2.76 7.00
C TYR A 50 -10.03 4.09 7.55
N SER A 51 -11.27 4.46 7.22
CA SER A 51 -11.86 5.74 7.62
C SER A 51 -12.07 5.86 9.13
N ALA A 52 -12.26 4.73 9.83
CA ALA A 52 -12.29 4.70 11.29
C ALA A 52 -10.90 4.56 11.92
N GLY A 53 -9.80 4.51 11.16
CA GLY A 53 -8.46 4.35 11.71
C GLY A 53 -8.15 2.92 12.19
N GLY A 54 -6.96 2.74 12.77
CA GLY A 54 -6.50 1.46 13.32
C GLY A 54 -5.97 0.47 12.29
N SER A 55 -6.35 0.59 11.02
CA SER A 55 -5.87 -0.30 9.96
C SER A 55 -5.70 0.38 8.60
N PHE A 56 -4.96 -0.28 7.70
CA PHE A 56 -4.79 0.12 6.31
C PHE A 56 -4.71 -1.08 5.37
N VAL A 57 -4.90 -0.83 4.08
CA VAL A 57 -4.60 -1.79 3.02
C VAL A 57 -3.49 -1.25 2.12
N VAL A 58 -2.78 -2.16 1.46
CA VAL A 58 -1.87 -1.83 0.34
C VAL A 58 -2.48 -2.41 -0.92
N GLU A 59 -3.00 -1.54 -1.78
CA GLU A 59 -3.56 -1.96 -3.06
C GLU A 59 -2.51 -1.85 -4.16
N ILE A 60 -2.43 -2.88 -4.99
CA ILE A 60 -1.58 -2.91 -6.17
C ILE A 60 -2.42 -3.16 -7.43
N GLY A 61 -1.92 -2.66 -8.55
CA GLY A 61 -2.51 -2.82 -9.87
C GLY A 61 -1.47 -2.61 -10.96
N ASN A 62 -1.84 -2.88 -12.21
CA ASN A 62 -1.08 -2.45 -13.36
C ASN A 62 -2.01 -1.96 -14.49
N CYS A 63 -1.42 -1.23 -15.43
CA CYS A 63 -2.05 -0.87 -16.70
C CYS A 63 -1.03 -0.87 -17.83
N GLY A 64 -1.49 -0.64 -19.07
CA GLY A 64 -0.62 -0.50 -20.23
C GLY A 64 0.29 0.74 -20.15
N PRO A 65 1.29 0.84 -21.05
CA PRO A 65 2.29 1.90 -21.00
C PRO A 65 1.70 3.30 -21.24
N GLU A 66 0.52 3.39 -21.86
CA GLU A 66 -0.24 4.63 -22.08
C GLU A 66 -1.03 5.12 -20.86
N GLY A 67 -1.04 4.34 -19.77
CA GLY A 67 -1.83 4.65 -18.58
C GLY A 67 -3.19 3.96 -18.56
N THR A 68 -4.15 4.60 -17.91
CA THR A 68 -5.53 4.10 -17.77
C THR A 68 -6.44 4.80 -18.77
N ARG A 69 -7.73 4.39 -18.81
CA ARG A 69 -8.75 5.11 -19.58
C ARG A 69 -8.90 6.58 -19.16
N PHE A 70 -8.55 6.93 -17.93
CA PHE A 70 -8.79 8.25 -17.34
C PHE A 70 -7.52 9.10 -17.21
N SER A 71 -6.36 8.46 -17.06
CA SER A 71 -5.12 9.12 -16.71
C SER A 71 -3.96 8.58 -17.53
N GLY A 72 -3.16 9.49 -18.08
CA GLY A 72 -1.91 9.13 -18.74
C GLY A 72 -0.85 8.56 -17.77
N PRO A 73 0.32 8.15 -18.29
CA PRO A 73 1.28 7.30 -17.57
C PRO A 73 1.79 7.87 -16.24
N ASN A 74 1.88 9.21 -16.18
CA ASN A 74 2.39 9.91 -15.01
C ASN A 74 1.33 10.23 -13.94
N LYS A 75 0.06 9.95 -14.22
CA LYS A 75 -1.08 10.28 -13.35
C LYS A 75 -1.95 9.07 -12.99
N ALA A 76 -1.72 7.93 -13.64
CA ALA A 76 -2.42 6.68 -13.35
C ALA A 76 -2.40 6.33 -11.86
N LYS A 77 -3.55 5.87 -11.35
CA LYS A 77 -3.73 5.48 -9.95
C LYS A 77 -4.33 4.08 -9.86
N VAL A 78 -4.00 3.37 -8.78
CA VAL A 78 -4.56 2.04 -8.50
C VAL A 78 -6.10 2.08 -8.52
N SER A 79 -6.73 3.12 -7.98
CA SER A 79 -8.20 3.26 -7.93
C SER A 79 -8.90 3.26 -9.30
N GLU A 80 -8.16 3.46 -10.39
CA GLU A 80 -8.67 3.43 -11.76
C GLU A 80 -8.57 2.03 -12.39
N ILE A 81 -7.95 1.07 -11.70
CA ILE A 81 -7.70 -0.28 -12.18
C ILE A 81 -8.84 -1.20 -11.74
N GLY A 82 -9.33 -2.00 -12.70
CA GLY A 82 -10.37 -3.02 -12.44
C GLY A 82 -9.83 -4.24 -11.69
N ASN A 83 -8.72 -4.81 -12.17
CA ASN A 83 -8.06 -5.95 -11.52
C ASN A 83 -7.01 -5.48 -10.51
N ARG A 84 -7.39 -5.43 -9.23
CA ARG A 84 -6.52 -5.03 -8.12
C ARG A 84 -6.31 -6.18 -7.15
N LEU A 85 -5.13 -6.20 -6.54
CA LEU A 85 -4.81 -7.08 -5.42
C LEU A 85 -4.53 -6.24 -4.17
N ARG A 86 -5.00 -6.71 -3.01
CA ARG A 86 -4.57 -6.20 -1.71
C ARG A 86 -3.45 -7.10 -1.22
N LEU A 87 -2.28 -6.54 -0.92
CA LEU A 87 -1.17 -7.34 -0.42
C LEU A 87 -1.57 -8.09 0.86
N GLY A 88 -1.15 -9.36 0.97
CA GLY A 88 -1.52 -10.27 2.05
C GLY A 88 -2.85 -11.01 1.82
N ALA A 89 -3.61 -10.65 0.80
CA ALA A 89 -4.82 -11.38 0.44
C ALA A 89 -4.48 -12.66 -0.34
N GLU A 90 -5.16 -13.78 -0.05
CA GLU A 90 -4.91 -15.09 -0.69
C GLU A 90 -5.06 -15.06 -2.23
N ARG A 91 -5.97 -14.21 -2.74
CA ARG A 91 -6.25 -14.05 -4.18
C ARG A 91 -6.88 -12.69 -4.48
N PRO A 92 -6.87 -12.22 -5.75
CA PRO A 92 -7.55 -10.99 -6.15
C PRO A 92 -9.03 -10.97 -5.72
N GLY A 93 -9.49 -9.83 -5.21
CA GLY A 93 -10.86 -9.66 -4.70
C GLY A 93 -11.10 -10.12 -3.26
N ARG A 94 -10.07 -10.62 -2.56
CA ARG A 94 -10.07 -10.79 -1.10
C ARG A 94 -9.44 -9.58 -0.42
N ASP A 95 -9.76 -9.42 0.86
CA ASP A 95 -9.29 -8.32 1.69
C ASP A 95 -8.20 -8.76 2.65
N HIS A 96 -7.21 -7.91 2.84
CA HIS A 96 -6.23 -8.03 3.89
C HIS A 96 -5.96 -6.64 4.46
N TRP A 97 -6.22 -6.49 5.76
CA TRP A 97 -6.05 -5.25 6.49
C TRP A 97 -4.86 -5.39 7.44
N PHE A 98 -3.90 -4.49 7.30
CA PHE A 98 -2.80 -4.36 8.24
C PHE A 98 -3.28 -3.56 9.44
N GLU A 99 -3.51 -4.25 10.56
CA GLU A 99 -3.94 -3.67 11.81
C GLU A 99 -2.73 -3.13 12.60
N PHE A 100 -2.78 -1.86 12.99
CA PHE A 100 -1.76 -1.19 13.80
C PHE A 100 -2.34 -0.56 15.09
N GLY A 101 -3.63 -0.72 15.31
CA GLY A 101 -4.36 -0.20 16.46
C GLY A 101 -5.86 -0.49 16.35
N LEU A 102 -6.59 -0.23 17.43
CA LEU A 102 -8.04 -0.42 17.44
C LEU A 102 -8.75 0.73 16.68
N PRO A 103 -9.82 0.47 15.92
CA PRO A 103 -10.60 1.52 15.27
C PRO A 103 -11.05 2.62 16.25
N ASN A 104 -11.24 3.84 15.75
CA ASN A 104 -11.56 5.02 16.54
C ASN A 104 -12.81 4.90 17.42
N TYR A 105 -13.74 4.01 17.08
CA TYR A 105 -14.98 3.77 17.84
C TYR A 105 -14.83 2.71 18.94
N GLN A 106 -13.67 2.05 19.04
CA GLN A 106 -13.42 1.04 20.05
C GLN A 106 -12.68 1.62 21.26
N PRO A 107 -13.06 1.24 22.49
CA PRO A 107 -12.28 1.59 23.69
C PRO A 107 -10.83 1.09 23.58
N GLY A 108 -9.86 1.94 23.92
CA GLY A 108 -8.43 1.61 23.85
C GLY A 108 -7.72 2.00 22.55
N ASN A 109 -8.41 2.64 21.61
CA ASN A 109 -7.82 3.23 20.38
C ASN A 109 -6.72 4.29 20.64
N GLU A 110 -6.67 4.86 21.85
CA GLU A 110 -5.67 5.83 22.31
C GLU A 110 -4.27 5.20 22.45
N VAL A 111 -4.17 3.88 22.51
CA VAL A 111 -2.90 3.18 22.71
C VAL A 111 -2.01 3.35 21.47
N VAL A 112 -0.87 4.01 21.67
CA VAL A 112 0.20 4.10 20.69
C VAL A 112 1.28 3.09 21.07
N HIS A 113 1.45 2.05 20.26
CA HIS A 113 2.46 1.02 20.47
C HIS A 113 3.90 1.54 20.26
N PRO A 114 4.92 0.84 20.79
CA PRO A 114 6.33 1.16 20.51
C PRO A 114 6.66 1.09 19.02
N LYS A 115 7.70 1.82 18.59
CA LYS A 115 8.13 1.87 17.18
C LYS A 115 8.29 0.49 16.52
N SER A 116 8.83 -0.49 17.26
CA SER A 116 9.05 -1.85 16.78
C SER A 116 7.77 -2.56 16.30
N HIS A 117 6.61 -2.21 16.86
CA HIS A 117 5.32 -2.72 16.41
C HIS A 117 5.04 -2.28 14.96
N TYR A 118 5.13 -0.98 14.67
CA TYR A 118 4.91 -0.45 13.32
C TYR A 118 6.00 -0.88 12.33
N ASP A 119 7.25 -1.03 12.82
CA ASP A 119 8.36 -1.53 12.01
C ASP A 119 8.10 -2.95 11.54
N THR A 120 7.54 -3.81 12.41
CA THR A 120 7.17 -5.19 12.06
C THR A 120 6.13 -5.22 10.95
N ILE A 121 5.06 -4.44 11.08
CA ILE A 121 4.02 -4.31 10.03
C ILE A 121 4.63 -3.79 8.72
N SER A 122 5.53 -2.82 8.81
CA SER A 122 6.18 -2.24 7.62
C SER A 122 7.13 -3.23 6.94
N ALA A 123 7.82 -4.07 7.72
CA ALA A 123 8.67 -5.13 7.20
C ALA A 123 7.84 -6.23 6.52
N GLU A 124 6.67 -6.58 7.06
CA GLU A 124 5.72 -7.48 6.43
C GLU A 124 5.25 -6.95 5.08
N VAL A 125 4.86 -5.66 5.00
CA VAL A 125 4.50 -5.02 3.74
C VAL A 125 5.65 -5.08 2.73
N ALA A 126 6.89 -4.80 3.14
CA ALA A 126 8.06 -4.89 2.27
C ALA A 126 8.26 -6.32 1.72
N ASN A 127 8.12 -7.33 2.59
CA ASN A 127 8.19 -8.74 2.19
C ASN A 127 7.07 -9.12 1.20
N LEU A 128 5.84 -8.62 1.40
CA LEU A 128 4.72 -8.88 0.49
C LEU A 128 4.86 -8.16 -0.85
N ILE A 129 5.50 -6.99 -0.90
CA ILE A 129 5.85 -6.34 -2.17
C ILE A 129 6.76 -7.25 -2.99
N GLU A 130 7.74 -7.89 -2.36
CA GLU A 130 8.65 -8.81 -3.05
C GLU A 130 7.97 -10.13 -3.45
N THR A 131 7.33 -10.79 -2.49
CA THR A 131 6.81 -12.15 -2.67
C THR A 131 5.51 -12.21 -3.46
N GLN A 132 4.66 -11.19 -3.34
CA GLN A 132 3.35 -11.14 -3.97
C GLN A 132 3.23 -10.03 -5.02
N GLY A 133 3.78 -8.84 -4.73
CA GLY A 133 3.72 -7.71 -5.64
C GLY A 133 4.40 -7.98 -6.98
N GLU A 134 5.66 -8.43 -6.95
CA GLU A 134 6.41 -8.71 -8.19
C GLU A 134 5.78 -9.83 -9.02
N ALA A 135 5.25 -10.88 -8.38
CA ALA A 135 4.50 -11.94 -9.06
C ALA A 135 3.25 -11.40 -9.76
N PHE A 136 2.48 -10.57 -9.06
CA PHE A 136 1.27 -9.94 -9.61
C PHE A 136 1.59 -9.02 -10.80
N TRP A 137 2.58 -8.13 -10.66
CA TRP A 137 2.92 -7.17 -11.71
C TRP A 137 3.53 -7.82 -12.96
N SER A 138 4.28 -8.90 -12.79
CA SER A 138 4.86 -9.66 -13.91
C SER A 138 3.85 -10.55 -14.63
N GLY A 139 2.64 -10.73 -14.07
CA GLY A 139 1.65 -11.68 -14.59
C GLY A 139 2.01 -13.15 -14.31
N ALA A 140 2.90 -13.39 -13.35
CA ALA A 140 3.33 -14.73 -12.93
C ALA A 140 2.50 -15.27 -11.74
N ALA A 141 1.44 -14.56 -11.34
CA ALA A 141 0.54 -14.89 -10.24
C ALA A 141 -0.72 -15.63 -10.69
#